data_AF-A0A9E4BFL1-F1
#
_entry.id   AF-A0A9E4BFL1-F1
#
_cell.length_a   1.000
_cell.length_b   1.000
_cell.length_c   1.000
_cell.angle_alpha   90.00
_cell.angle_beta   90.00
_cell.angle_gamma   90.00
#
_symmetry.space_group_name_H-M   'P 1'
#
loop_
_entity.id
_entity.type
_entity.pdbx_description
1 polymer ?
#
loop_
_entity_poly.entity_id
_entity_poly.type
_entity_poly.pdbx_seq_one_letter_code
_entity_poly.pdbx_strand_id
1 'polypeptide(L)'
;MVFVDTDVLSIFAKIQRLPLLFTVFNEDHLNISTAVENELQTGIAKGFGFAQDVIALHSQGQIVTYHPTAVDQRLTATLPQTLGSGERESMAICKRLNA
;
A
#
# COMPACT_ATOMS: atom_id res chain seq x y z
N MET A 1 7.37 8.23 -7.72
CA MET A 1 6.71 7.79 -6.47
C MET A 1 5.56 6.89 -6.83
N VAL A 2 5.63 5.63 -6.46
CA VAL A 2 4.56 4.67 -6.75
C VAL A 2 3.93 4.23 -5.43
N PHE A 3 2.61 4.43 -5.34
CA PHE A 3 1.77 3.88 -4.29
C PHE A 3 1.14 2.58 -4.75
N VAL A 4 1.27 1.52 -3.95
CA VAL A 4 0.80 0.18 -4.29
C VAL A 4 -0.28 -0.25 -3.31
N ASP A 5 -1.39 -0.72 -3.85
CA ASP A 5 -2.49 -1.23 -3.05
C ASP A 5 -2.27 -2.68 -2.59
N THR A 6 -3.00 -3.09 -1.54
CA THR A 6 -2.99 -4.46 -1.02
C THR A 6 -3.26 -5.50 -2.11
N ASP A 7 -4.15 -5.21 -3.08
CA ASP A 7 -4.49 -6.17 -4.13
C ASP A 7 -3.29 -6.51 -5.02
N VAL A 8 -2.56 -5.49 -5.49
CA VAL A 8 -1.34 -5.66 -6.31
C VAL A 8 -0.27 -6.38 -5.51
N LEU A 9 -0.03 -5.96 -4.26
CA LEU A 9 0.94 -6.62 -3.37
C LEU A 9 0.58 -8.09 -3.17
N SER A 10 -0.69 -8.40 -2.94
CA SER A 10 -1.15 -9.76 -2.69
C SER A 10 -0.96 -10.67 -3.92
N ILE A 11 -1.23 -10.17 -5.13
CA ILE A 11 -1.08 -10.93 -6.37
C ILE A 11 0.38 -11.31 -6.58
N PHE A 12 1.29 -10.34 -6.48
CA PHE A 12 2.72 -10.57 -6.70
C PHE A 12 3.36 -11.40 -5.58
N ALA A 13 2.89 -11.26 -4.34
CA ALA A 13 3.32 -12.09 -3.22
C ALA A 13 2.88 -13.56 -3.40
N LYS A 14 1.63 -13.81 -3.79
CA LYS A 14 1.10 -15.18 -4.01
C LYS A 14 1.88 -15.96 -5.08
N ILE A 15 2.47 -15.28 -6.06
CA ILE A 15 3.30 -15.90 -7.11
C ILE A 15 4.81 -15.81 -6.81
N GLN A 16 5.20 -15.33 -5.63
CA GLN A 16 6.61 -15.16 -5.22
C GLN A 16 7.40 -14.27 -6.19
N ARG A 17 6.81 -13.14 -6.59
CA ARG A 17 7.41 -12.19 -7.53
C ARG A 17 7.32 -10.72 -7.08
N LEU A 18 7.15 -10.44 -5.78
CA LEU A 18 7.23 -9.06 -5.26
C LEU A 18 8.43 -8.24 -5.79
N PRO A 19 9.65 -8.80 -5.96
CA PRO A 19 10.78 -8.07 -6.55
C PRO A 19 10.53 -7.50 -7.96
N LEU A 20 9.60 -8.08 -8.73
CA LEU A 20 9.26 -7.56 -10.05
C LEU A 20 8.59 -6.19 -9.99
N LEU A 21 7.87 -5.86 -8.92
CA LEU A 21 7.23 -4.54 -8.79
C LEU A 21 8.28 -3.42 -8.82
N PHE A 22 9.39 -3.60 -8.10
CA PHE A 22 10.51 -2.66 -8.10
C PHE A 22 11.15 -2.52 -9.49
N THR A 23 11.28 -3.64 -10.21
CA THR A 23 11.83 -3.63 -11.58
C THR A 23 10.90 -2.94 -12.57
N VAL A 24 9.60 -3.22 -12.49
CA VAL A 24 8.58 -2.66 -13.41
C VAL A 24 8.46 -1.15 -13.23
N PHE A 25 8.46 -0.68 -11.99
CA PHE A 25 8.33 0.75 -11.69
C PHE A 25 9.67 1.50 -11.72
N ASN A 26 10.80 0.78 -11.77
CA ASN A 26 12.14 1.33 -11.69
C ASN A 26 12.32 2.24 -10.45
N GLU A 27 11.91 1.71 -9.29
CA GLU A 27 11.96 2.39 -8.00
C GLU A 27 12.69 1.50 -6.98
N ASP A 28 13.56 2.09 -6.15
CA ASP A 28 14.26 1.36 -5.08
C ASP A 28 13.33 1.02 -3.90
N HIS A 29 12.25 1.79 -3.76
CA HIS A 29 11.23 1.61 -2.74
C HIS A 29 9.83 1.83 -3.31
N LEU A 30 8.86 1.11 -2.75
CA LEU A 30 7.44 1.29 -3.04
C LEU A 30 6.75 1.91 -1.83
N ASN A 31 5.63 2.59 -2.06
CA ASN A 31 4.93 3.33 -1.02
C ASN A 31 3.56 2.70 -0.78
N ILE A 32 3.11 2.71 0.48
CA ILE A 32 1.76 2.29 0.85
C ILE A 32 1.13 3.34 1.76
N SER A 33 -0.19 3.36 1.83
CA SER A 33 -0.91 4.15 2.84
C SER A 33 -1.01 3.40 4.17
N THR A 34 -1.38 4.10 5.24
CA THR A 34 -1.62 3.48 6.56
C THR A 34 -2.79 2.50 6.50
N ALA A 35 -3.81 2.80 5.69
CA ALA A 35 -4.93 1.90 5.43
C ALA A 35 -4.47 0.58 4.78
N VAL A 36 -3.59 0.63 3.79
CA VAL A 36 -2.99 -0.57 3.17
C VAL A 36 -2.15 -1.36 4.17
N GLU A 37 -1.34 -0.69 4.99
CA GLU A 37 -0.60 -1.34 6.08
C GLU A 37 -1.54 -2.09 7.03
N ASN A 38 -2.65 -1.47 7.44
CA ASN A 38 -3.65 -2.10 8.31
C ASN A 38 -4.32 -3.32 7.66
N GLU A 39 -4.57 -3.27 6.35
CA GLU A 39 -5.10 -4.42 5.58
C GLU A 39 -4.11 -5.59 5.56
N LEU A 40 -2.80 -5.31 5.39
CA LEU A 40 -1.75 -6.32 5.48
C LEU A 40 -1.65 -6.93 6.88
N GLN A 41 -1.67 -6.11 7.94
CA GLN A 41 -1.65 -6.58 9.33
C GLN A 41 -2.88 -7.45 9.64
N THR A 42 -4.06 -7.04 9.17
CA THR A 42 -5.28 -7.85 9.24
C THR A 42 -5.12 -9.16 8.49
N GLY A 43 -4.44 -9.14 7.35
CA GLY A 43 -4.15 -10.34 6.57
C GLY A 43 -3.25 -11.32 7.32
N ILE A 44 -2.21 -10.84 8.00
CA ILE A 44 -1.36 -11.67 8.87
C ILE A 44 -2.17 -12.27 10.01
N ALA A 45 -3.00 -11.47 10.68
CA ALA A 45 -3.85 -11.95 11.78
C ALA A 45 -4.83 -13.05 11.32
N LYS A 46 -5.22 -13.04 10.04
CA LYS A 46 -6.07 -14.07 9.40
C LYS A 46 -5.29 -15.28 8.88
N GLY A 47 -3.96 -15.30 9.02
CA GLY A 47 -3.10 -16.39 8.58
C GLY A 47 -2.73 -16.36 7.09
N PHE A 48 -2.90 -15.22 6.41
CA PHE A 48 -2.48 -15.10 5.01
C PHE A 48 -0.96 -14.92 4.90
N GLY A 49 -0.27 -15.99 4.48
CA GLY A 49 1.19 -15.99 4.35
C GLY A 49 1.74 -14.90 3.42
N PHE A 50 1.01 -14.52 2.37
CA PHE A 50 1.45 -13.47 1.45
C PHE A 50 1.72 -12.13 2.14
N ALA A 51 0.98 -11.82 3.21
CA ALA A 51 1.13 -10.56 3.92
C ALA A 51 2.44 -10.51 4.74
N GLN A 52 2.97 -11.68 5.14
CA GLN A 52 4.25 -11.77 5.85
C GLN A 52 5.41 -11.38 4.93
N ASP A 53 5.38 -11.80 3.66
CA ASP A 53 6.41 -11.44 2.67
C ASP A 53 6.45 -9.93 2.42
N VAL A 54 5.28 -9.29 2.37
CA VAL A 54 5.17 -7.83 2.21
C VAL A 54 5.69 -7.10 3.46
N ILE A 55 5.35 -7.57 4.66
CA ILE A 55 5.87 -6.98 5.90
C ILE A 55 7.39 -7.19 6.05
N ALA A 56 7.95 -8.27 5.53
CA ALA A 56 9.40 -8.46 5.49
C ALA A 56 10.06 -7.34 4.66
N LEU A 57 9.53 -7.01 3.47
CA LEU A 57 10.02 -5.89 2.66
C LEU A 57 9.84 -4.54 3.35
N HIS A 58 8.75 -4.35 4.10
CA HIS A 58 8.53 -3.16 4.92
C HIS A 58 9.61 -3.02 6.00
N SER A 59 9.92 -4.11 6.74
CA SER A 59 11.00 -4.10 7.75
C SER A 59 12.40 -3.86 7.19
N GLN A 60 12.60 -4.15 5.89
CA GLN A 60 13.83 -3.87 5.16
C GLN A 60 13.88 -2.45 4.58
N GLY A 61 12.82 -1.65 4.75
CA GLY A 61 12.72 -0.29 4.22
C GLY A 61 12.45 -0.21 2.71
N GLN A 62 12.14 -1.33 2.06
CA GLN A 62 11.80 -1.36 0.63
C GLN A 62 10.32 -1.01 0.40
N ILE A 63 9.48 -1.18 1.41
CA ILE A 63 8.13 -0.63 1.42
C ILE A 63 8.07 0.45 2.50
N VAL A 64 7.57 1.62 2.14
CA VAL A 64 7.48 2.79 3.02
C VAL A 64 6.02 3.16 3.23
N THR A 65 5.59 3.19 4.49
CA THR A 65 4.25 3.65 4.86
C THR A 65 4.20 5.17 4.92
N TYR A 66 3.23 5.76 4.23
CA TYR A 66 2.88 7.16 4.33
C TYR A 66 1.63 7.34 5.19
N HIS A 67 1.75 8.22 6.17
CA HIS A 67 0.64 8.53 7.07
C HIS A 67 -0.22 9.67 6.53
N PRO A 68 -1.56 9.52 6.54
CA PRO A 68 -2.46 10.57 6.09
C PRO A 68 -2.41 11.78 7.02
N THR A 69 -2.38 12.97 6.43
CA THR A 69 -2.55 14.25 7.13
C THR A 69 -4.03 14.59 7.28
N ALA A 70 -4.34 15.64 8.05
CA ALA A 70 -5.71 16.16 8.14
C ALA A 70 -6.29 16.59 6.77
N VAL A 71 -5.45 17.01 5.82
CA VAL A 71 -5.89 17.35 4.46
C VAL A 71 -6.27 16.08 3.69
N ASP A 72 -5.45 15.03 3.81
CA ASP A 72 -5.73 13.74 3.16
C ASP A 72 -7.03 13.14 3.71
N GLN A 73 -7.22 13.15 5.03
CA GLN A 73 -8.43 12.63 5.67
C GLN A 73 -9.70 13.34 5.19
N ARG A 74 -9.65 14.67 5.02
CA ARG A 74 -10.78 15.43 4.47
C ARG A 74 -11.08 15.01 3.03
N LEU A 75 -10.05 14.84 2.20
CA LEU A 75 -10.22 14.39 0.82
C LEU A 75 -10.74 12.94 0.76
N THR A 76 -10.18 12.02 1.53
CA THR A 76 -10.63 10.62 1.68
C THR A 76 -12.12 10.53 2.01
N ALA A 77 -12.63 11.44 2.84
CA ALA A 77 -14.05 11.49 3.21
C ALA A 77 -14.97 11.93 2.06
N THR A 78 -14.44 12.63 1.05
CA THR A 78 -15.20 13.06 -0.14
C THR A 78 -15.20 12.03 -1.27
N LEU A 79 -14.32 11.03 -1.22
CA LEU A 79 -14.20 10.02 -2.27
C LEU A 79 -15.37 9.01 -2.23
N PRO A 80 -15.77 8.44 -3.38
CA PRO A 80 -16.85 7.45 -3.45
C PRO A 80 -16.64 6.25 -2.52
N GLN A 81 -17.69 5.84 -1.80
CA GLN A 81 -17.63 4.68 -0.90
C GLN A 81 -17.57 3.33 -1.64
N THR A 82 -17.68 3.33 -2.96
CA THR A 82 -17.40 2.15 -3.79
C THR A 82 -15.91 1.79 -3.80
N LEU A 83 -15.04 2.71 -3.39
CA LEU A 83 -13.61 2.50 -3.25
C LEU A 83 -13.26 2.00 -1.84
N GLY A 84 -12.29 1.08 -1.77
CA GLY A 84 -11.73 0.54 -0.54
C GLY A 84 -11.08 1.61 0.35
N SER A 85 -10.83 1.27 1.61
CA SER A 85 -10.10 2.16 2.54
C SER A 85 -8.69 2.47 2.05
N GLY A 86 -7.94 1.43 1.65
CA GLY A 86 -6.60 1.55 1.08
C GLY A 86 -6.59 2.45 -0.16
N GLU A 87 -7.50 2.22 -1.09
CA GLU A 87 -7.62 3.01 -2.32
C GLU A 87 -7.89 4.49 -2.05
N ARG A 88 -8.91 4.81 -1.23
CA ARG A 88 -9.27 6.20 -0.95
C ARG A 88 -8.16 6.96 -0.25
N GLU A 89 -7.54 6.35 0.76
CA GLU A 89 -6.45 6.99 1.49
C GLU A 89 -5.22 7.19 0.60
N SER A 90 -4.85 6.18 -0.19
CA SER A 90 -3.73 6.27 -1.14
C SER A 90 -3.98 7.35 -2.19
N MET A 91 -5.18 7.42 -2.77
CA MET A 91 -5.54 8.47 -3.73
C MET A 91 -5.44 9.87 -3.11
N ALA A 92 -5.90 10.05 -1.87
CA ALA A 92 -5.82 11.33 -1.19
C ALA A 92 -4.37 11.75 -0.94
N ILE A 93 -3.52 10.83 -0.49
CA ILE A 93 -2.09 11.05 -0.29
C ILE A 93 -1.41 11.38 -1.62
N CYS A 94 -1.64 10.60 -2.69
CA CYS A 94 -1.08 10.86 -4.02
C CYS A 94 -1.47 12.24 -4.52
N LYS A 95 -2.74 12.64 -4.33
CA LYS A 95 -3.21 13.98 -4.73
C LYS A 95 -2.46 15.11 -4.03
N ARG A 96 -2.16 14.97 -2.74
CA ARG A 96 -1.38 15.97 -1.98
C ARG A 96 0.10 15.96 -2.37
N LEU A 97 0.68 14.79 -2.56
CA LEU A 97 2.10 14.62 -2.91
C LEU A 97 2.40 14.89 -4.38
N ASN A 98 1.36 15.01 -5.22
CA ASN A 98 1.47 15.12 -6.67
C ASN A 98 2.25 13.92 -7.27
N ALA A 99 1.96 12.73 -6.71
CA ALA A 99 2.55 11.45 -7.08
C ALA A 99 1.72 10.73 -8.15
#